data_AF-A0A183H513-F1
#
_entry.id   AF-A0A183H513-F1
#
_cell.length_a   1.000
_cell.length_b   1.000
_cell.length_c   1.000
_cell.angle_alpha   90.00
_cell.angle_beta   90.00
_cell.angle_gamma   90.00
#
_symmetry.space_group_name_H-M   'P 1'
#
loop_
_entity.id
_entity.type
_entity.pdbx_description
1 polymer ?
#
loop_
_entity_poly.entity_id
_entity_poly.type
_entity_poly.pdbx_seq_one_letter_code
_entity_poly.pdbx_strand_id
1 'polypeptide(L)' 'MNVTGFSHQVGGHFGIFTCGGHICKPLNSKELAFYKEIGDRFAPFTAHCCGLSLISFYLPLLMYYNNE' A
#
# COMPACT_ATOMS: atom_id res chain seq x y z
N MET A 1 9.26 -14.72 -1.26
CA MET A 1 8.81 -13.42 -1.80
C MET A 1 9.95 -12.42 -1.57
N ASN A 2 10.43 -11.73 -2.60
CA ASN A 2 11.52 -10.75 -2.44
C ASN A 2 10.92 -9.42 -1.96
N VAL A 3 11.41 -8.90 -0.84
CA VAL A 3 10.98 -7.62 -0.27
C VAL A 3 12.11 -6.63 -0.46
N THR A 4 11.85 -5.56 -1.19
CA THR A 4 12.84 -4.52 -1.49
C THR A 4 12.32 -3.14 -1.08
N GLY A 5 13.21 -2.17 -0.91
CA GLY A 5 12.79 -0.78 -0.69
C GLY A 5 12.07 -0.22 -1.91
N PHE A 6 11.11 0.68 -1.71
CA PHE A 6 10.49 1.41 -2.82
C PHE A 6 11.42 2.57 -3.27
N SER A 7 12.05 2.42 -4.42
CA SER A 7 13.11 3.33 -4.93
C SER A 7 12.60 4.72 -5.31
N HIS A 8 11.34 4.84 -5.72
CA HIS A 8 10.76 6.10 -6.21
C HIS A 8 10.04 6.89 -5.11
N GLN A 9 10.40 6.67 -3.85
CA GLN A 9 9.82 7.42 -2.74
C GLN A 9 10.29 8.89 -2.78
N VAL A 10 9.40 9.78 -3.19
CA VAL A 10 9.63 11.23 -3.20
C VAL A 10 9.11 11.96 -1.94
N GLY A 11 8.55 11.22 -0.98
CA GLY A 11 8.02 11.73 0.29
C GLY A 11 7.27 10.66 1.10
N GLY A 12 6.69 11.02 2.24
CA GLY A 12 5.82 10.13 3.04
C GLY A 12 6.51 9.33 4.15
N HIS A 13 5.81 8.31 4.65
CA HIS A 13 6.22 7.50 5.82
C HIS A 13 7.47 6.66 5.54
N PHE A 14 8.32 6.45 6.57
CA PHE A 14 9.43 5.51 6.49
C PHE A 14 8.92 4.06 6.43
N GLY A 15 9.61 3.19 5.70
CA GLY A 15 9.26 1.77 5.60
C GLY A 15 8.22 1.45 4.52
N ILE A 16 8.34 2.06 3.34
CA ILE A 16 7.59 1.63 2.15
C ILE A 16 8.42 0.58 1.42
N PHE A 17 7.79 -0.57 1.16
CA PHE A 17 8.42 -1.72 0.55
C PHE A 17 7.76 -2.07 -0.77
N THR A 18 8.46 -2.84 -1.59
CA THR A 18 7.93 -3.51 -2.76
C THR A 18 7.99 -5.00 -2.54
N CYS A 19 6.90 -5.70 -2.85
CA CYS A 19 6.75 -7.12 -2.57
C CYS A 19 5.88 -7.75 -3.66
N GLY A 20 6.49 -8.57 -4.53
CA GLY A 20 5.76 -9.25 -5.61
C GLY A 20 4.99 -8.31 -6.55
N GLY A 21 5.56 -7.14 -6.86
CA GLY A 21 4.91 -6.13 -7.71
C GLY A 21 3.94 -5.19 -6.97
N HIS A 22 3.67 -5.44 -5.68
CA HIS A 22 2.87 -4.55 -4.87
C HIS A 22 3.72 -3.57 -4.07
N ILE A 23 3.19 -2.38 -3.83
CA ILE A 23 3.76 -1.44 -2.87
C ILE A 23 3.13 -1.72 -1.51
N CYS A 24 3.94 -1.93 -0.49
CA CYS A 24 3.51 -2.17 0.89
C CYS A 24 3.84 -0.93 1.72
N LYS A 25 2.82 -0.26 2.27
CA LYS A 25 2.99 0.86 3.22
C LYS A 25 2.63 0.39 4.63
N PRO A 26 3.18 0.98 5.70
CA PRO A 26 2.70 0.71 7.06
C PRO A 26 1.18 0.91 7.17
N LEU A 27 0.51 0.02 7.92
CA LEU A 27 -0.94 0.10 8.11
C LEU A 27 -1.30 1.42 8.78
N ASN A 28 -2.13 2.19 8.09
CA ASN A 28 -2.79 3.36 8.62
C ASN A 28 -4.30 3.12 8.58
N SER A 29 -4.94 3.15 9.75
CA SER A 29 -6.38 2.88 9.88
C SER A 29 -7.25 3.89 9.14
N LYS A 30 -6.84 5.16 9.04
CA LYS A 30 -7.57 6.19 8.29
C LYS A 30 -7.48 5.96 6.79
N GLU A 31 -6.31 5.55 6.31
CA GLU A 31 -6.09 5.23 4.90
C GLU A 31 -6.88 3.98 4.50
N LEU A 32 -6.91 2.95 5.36
CA LEU A 32 -7.76 1.77 5.13
C LEU A 32 -9.25 2.12 5.09
N ALA A 33 -9.73 2.99 5.98
CA ALA A 33 -11.13 3.45 5.96
C ALA A 33 -11.46 4.20 4.67
N PHE A 34 -10.58 5.10 4.23
CA PHE A 34 -10.72 5.81 2.95
C PHE A 34 -10.92 4.83 1.79
N TYR A 35 -10.05 3.81 1.63
CA TYR A 35 -10.21 2.83 0.56
C TYR A 35 -11.47 1.97 0.67
N LYS A 36 -12.04 1.79 1.87
CA LYS A 36 -13.32 1.09 2.07
C LYS A 36 -14.53 1.96 1.72
N GLU A 37 -14.40 3.28 1.84
CA GLU A 37 -15.53 4.22 1.73
C GLU A 37 -15.53 5.04 0.43
N ILE A 38 -14.41 5.09 -0.29
CA ILE A 38 -14.22 5.91 -1.50
C ILE A 38 -15.27 5.67 -2.60
N GLY A 39 -15.76 4.44 -2.69
CA GLY A 39 -16.74 4.00 -3.69
C GLY A 39 -16.23 4.04 -5.14
N ASP A 40 -17.05 3.52 -6.05
CA ASP A 40 -16.67 3.29 -7.45
C ASP A 40 -16.39 4.59 -8.22
N ARG A 41 -16.98 5.71 -7.78
CA ARG A 41 -16.83 7.00 -8.45
C ARG A 41 -15.38 7.50 -8.44
N PHE A 42 -14.67 7.30 -7.34
CA PHE A 42 -13.32 7.85 -7.16
C PHE A 42 -12.23 6.77 -7.17
N ALA A 43 -12.59 5.49 -7.01
CA ALA A 43 -11.65 4.36 -7.07
C ALA A 43 -10.70 4.41 -8.29
N PRO A 44 -11.14 4.73 -9.53
CA PRO A 44 -10.26 4.78 -10.71
C PRO A 44 -9.13 5.80 -10.64
N PHE A 45 -9.23 6.81 -9.76
CA PHE A 45 -8.25 7.89 -9.62
C PHE A 45 -7.29 7.66 -8.43
N THR A 46 -7.34 6.49 -7.81
CA THR A 46 -6.52 6.13 -6.65
C THR A 46 -5.79 4.82 -6.89
N ALA A 47 -4.74 4.56 -6.12
CA ALA A 47 -4.06 3.28 -6.18
C ALA A 47 -4.99 2.15 -5.73
N HIS A 48 -4.94 1.00 -6.40
CA HIS A 48 -5.80 -0.12 -6.02
C HIS A 48 -5.29 -0.75 -4.72
N CYS A 49 -6.08 -0.64 -3.64
CA CYS A 49 -5.77 -1.27 -2.36
C CYS A 49 -6.07 -2.78 -2.42
N CYS A 50 -5.01 -3.60 -2.44
CA CYS A 50 -5.10 -5.06 -2.52
C CYS A 50 -5.39 -5.73 -1.16
N GLY A 51 -5.48 -4.94 -0.08
CA GLY A 51 -5.75 -5.42 1.27
C GLY A 51 -4.55 -5.33 2.21
N LEU A 52 -4.55 -6.18 3.23
CA LEU A 52 -3.57 -6.19 4.30
C LEU A 52 -2.67 -7.41 4.17
N SER A 53 -1.38 -7.23 4.45
CA SER A 53 -0.44 -8.34 4.56
C SER A 53 0.48 -8.15 5.76
N LEU A 54 0.90 -9.27 6.35
CA LEU A 54 1.90 -9.31 7.39
C LEU A 54 3.22 -9.70 6.74
N ILE A 55 4.16 -8.76 6.67
CA ILE A 55 5.54 -9.07 6.34
C ILE A 55 6.29 -9.25 7.65
N SER A 56 7.08 -10.33 7.75
CA SER A 56 7.71 -10.80 8.99
C SER A 56 8.75 -9.81 9.55
N PHE A 57 8.26 -8.76 10.20
CA PHE A 57 8.86 -7.95 11.27
C PHE A 57 7.71 -7.12 11.90
N TYR A 58 6.80 -7.77 12.64
CA TYR A 58 5.79 -7.20 13.56
C TYR A 58 5.01 -5.93 13.18
N LEU A 59 4.92 -5.53 11.91
CA LEU A 59 4.13 -4.38 11.46
C LEU A 59 3.15 -4.77 10.36
N PRO A 60 1.84 -4.53 10.55
CA PRO A 60 0.86 -4.69 9.49
C PRO A 60 1.10 -3.66 8.38
N LEU A 61 0.93 -4.07 7.12
CA LEU A 61 1.12 -3.22 5.94
C LEU A 61 -0.13 -3.18 5.05
N LEU A 62 -0.42 -2.02 4.47
CA LEU A 62 -1.39 -1.80 3.39
C LEU A 62 -0.72 -2.02 2.03
N MET A 63 -1.34 -2.82 1.17
CA MET A 63 -0.82 -3.21 -0.14
C MET A 63 -1.49 -2.45 -1.29
N TYR A 64 -0.70 -2.01 -2.27
CA TYR A 64 -1.16 -1.27 -3.45
C TYR A 64 -0.66 -1.88 -4.74
N TYR A 65 -1.43 -1.70 -5.82
CA TYR A 65 -1.00 -1.93 -7.19
C TYR A 65 -1.14 -0.63 -8.01
N ASN A 66 -0.11 -0.28 -8.79
CA ASN A 66 -0.16 0.82 -9.75
C ASN A 66 -0.51 0.25 -11.13
N ASN A 67 -1.56 0.80 -11.76
CA ASN A 67 -1.81 0.63 -13.19
C ASN A 67 -0.96 1.65 -13.93
N GLU A 68 0.32 1.37 -14.13
CA GLU A 68 1.09 1.99 -15.21
C GLU A 68 0.82 1.25 -16.53
#